data_AF-A0A485K6V3-F1
#
_entry.id   AF-A0A485K6V3-F1
#
_cell.length_a   1.000
_cell.length_b   1.000
_cell.length_c   1.000
_cell.angle_alpha   90.00
_cell.angle_beta   90.00
_cell.angle_gamma   90.00
#
_symmetry.space_group_name_H-M   'P 1'
#
loop_
_entity.id
_entity.type
_entity.pdbx_description
1 polymer ?
#
loop_
_entity_poly.entity_id
_entity_poly.type
_entity_poly.pdbx_seq_one_letter_code
_entity_poly.pdbx_strand_id
1 'polypeptide(L)'
;MALKVTSRHGIVDPTAADQLVGQSPDIAINASGDIMDASLAQVNPTCNMDKFYILQVLRTNQGYYFFTRWGRTGTIGEHLLDGPFPTIAQAEALFVNKFQLKTGQTWAQRGFFVKMDGRYDLLRVDRNADRSATWEYYVNDFIHGKATGWYPYTVEGTAETEELWQTHQANRAYNQRIVHSGVYSYRINLDAMTQTNSSTNKQRYIRRTLNGHVAVAPGLA
;
A
#
# COMPACT_ATOMS: atom_id res chain seq x y z
N MET A 1 6.69 16.13 -6.77
CA MET A 1 5.54 15.83 -5.90
C MET A 1 4.32 15.77 -6.83
N ALA A 2 3.89 14.57 -7.24
CA ALA A 2 2.73 14.42 -8.12
C ALA A 2 1.47 14.75 -7.33
N LEU A 3 0.64 15.67 -7.86
CA LEU A 3 -0.65 16.01 -7.27
C LEU A 3 -1.56 14.78 -7.33
N LYS A 4 -1.99 14.28 -6.17
CA LYS A 4 -2.98 13.20 -6.11
C LYS A 4 -4.27 13.71 -6.76
N VAL A 5 -4.70 13.05 -7.83
CA VAL A 5 -6.01 13.30 -8.43
C VAL A 5 -7.04 12.67 -7.52
N THR A 6 -7.62 13.48 -6.64
CA THR A 6 -8.74 13.05 -5.79
C THR A 6 -9.92 12.76 -6.70
N SER A 7 -10.33 11.50 -6.72
CA SER A 7 -11.41 10.99 -7.55
C SER A 7 -12.69 10.96 -6.71
N ARG A 8 -13.87 11.07 -7.35
CA ARG A 8 -15.14 11.08 -6.61
C ARG A 8 -15.44 9.72 -5.95
N HIS A 9 -14.77 8.66 -6.42
CA HIS A 9 -15.04 7.27 -6.06
C HIS A 9 -13.80 6.53 -5.52
N GLY A 10 -12.67 7.22 -5.33
CA GLY A 10 -11.42 6.63 -4.84
C GLY A 10 -10.20 7.54 -5.06
N ILE A 11 -9.01 6.94 -5.03
CA ILE A 11 -7.76 7.62 -5.37
C ILE A 11 -7.14 6.87 -6.54
N VAL A 12 -6.94 7.59 -7.65
CA VAL A 12 -6.19 7.07 -8.80
C VAL A 12 -4.73 6.89 -8.37
N ASP A 13 -4.16 5.72 -8.67
CA ASP A 13 -2.75 5.46 -8.42
C ASP A 13 -1.89 6.55 -9.09
N PRO A 14 -0.93 7.18 -8.38
CA PRO A 14 -0.13 8.27 -8.94
C PRO A 14 0.60 7.88 -10.23
N THR A 15 1.08 6.64 -10.34
CA THR A 15 1.77 6.16 -11.56
C THR A 15 0.81 6.03 -12.74
N ALA A 16 -0.47 5.77 -12.50
CA ALA A 16 -1.49 5.82 -13.54
C ALA A 16 -1.86 7.26 -13.90
N ALA A 17 -2.00 8.13 -12.90
CA ALA A 17 -2.29 9.55 -13.10
C ALA A 17 -1.22 10.25 -13.94
N ASP A 18 0.06 9.94 -13.71
CA ASP A 18 1.20 10.46 -14.47
C ASP A 18 1.18 10.03 -15.95
N GLN A 19 0.60 8.87 -16.28
CA GLN A 19 0.43 8.40 -17.66
C GLN A 19 -0.81 8.98 -18.35
N LEU A 20 -1.79 9.44 -17.57
CA LEU A 20 -3.09 9.93 -18.04
C LEU A 20 -3.25 11.45 -17.84
N VAL A 21 -2.13 12.17 -17.83
CA VAL A 21 -2.11 13.63 -17.68
C VAL A 21 -3.01 14.28 -18.75
N GLY A 22 -3.87 15.20 -18.31
CA GLY A 22 -4.83 15.88 -19.17
C GLY A 22 -6.08 15.07 -19.52
N GLN A 23 -6.17 13.80 -19.10
CA GLN A 23 -7.33 12.94 -19.39
C GLN A 23 -8.35 12.87 -18.24
N SER A 24 -8.07 13.54 -17.11
CA SER A 24 -8.94 13.57 -15.93
C SER A 24 -9.38 12.16 -15.46
N PRO A 25 -8.43 11.28 -15.11
CA PRO A 25 -8.76 9.92 -14.70
C PRO A 25 -9.56 9.87 -13.39
N ASP A 26 -10.56 9.01 -13.35
CA ASP A 26 -11.36 8.66 -12.17
C ASP A 26 -11.49 7.13 -12.05
N ILE A 27 -11.69 6.61 -10.84
CA ILE A 27 -11.98 5.19 -10.63
C ILE A 27 -13.34 4.87 -11.24
N ALA A 28 -13.38 3.83 -12.08
CA ALA A 28 -14.61 3.41 -12.72
C ALA A 28 -15.52 2.63 -11.76
N ILE A 29 -16.82 2.80 -11.96
CA ILE A 29 -17.87 2.00 -11.32
C ILE A 29 -18.52 1.15 -12.41
N ASN A 30 -18.66 -0.15 -12.17
CA ASN A 30 -19.31 -1.04 -13.14
C ASN A 30 -20.84 -0.89 -13.14
N ALA A 31 -21.50 -1.60 -14.06
CA ALA A 31 -22.96 -1.54 -14.18
C ALA A 31 -23.72 -2.03 -12.92
N SER A 32 -23.05 -2.79 -12.05
CA SER A 32 -23.61 -3.28 -10.78
C SER A 32 -23.41 -2.31 -9.61
N GLY A 33 -22.73 -1.18 -9.83
CA GLY A 33 -22.40 -0.22 -8.77
C GLY A 33 -21.09 -0.55 -8.03
N ASP A 34 -20.31 -1.52 -8.51
CA ASP A 34 -19.05 -1.91 -7.87
C ASP A 34 -17.92 -0.94 -8.25
N ILE A 35 -17.20 -0.45 -7.24
CA ILE A 35 -15.96 0.31 -7.42
C ILE A 35 -14.88 -0.65 -7.90
N MET A 36 -14.32 -0.39 -9.09
CA MET A 36 -13.37 -1.28 -9.76
C MET A 36 -11.93 -0.99 -9.32
N ASP A 37 -11.65 -1.24 -8.05
CA ASP A 37 -10.37 -0.96 -7.43
C ASP A 37 -10.03 -2.01 -6.35
N ALA A 38 -8.85 -2.62 -6.44
CA ALA A 38 -8.36 -3.59 -5.48
C ALA A 38 -6.89 -3.38 -5.15
N SER A 39 -6.57 -3.48 -3.87
CA SER A 39 -5.20 -3.54 -3.36
C SER A 39 -4.96 -4.91 -2.77
N LEU A 40 -3.97 -5.62 -3.29
CA LEU A 40 -3.66 -7.00 -2.92
C LEU A 40 -2.29 -7.09 -2.24
N ALA A 41 -2.15 -8.01 -1.29
CA ALA A 41 -0.87 -8.28 -0.64
C ALA A 41 -0.56 -9.78 -0.56
N GLN A 42 0.71 -10.12 -0.75
CA GLN A 42 1.24 -11.45 -0.49
C GLN A 42 2.43 -11.31 0.44
N VAL A 43 2.20 -11.62 1.71
CA VAL A 43 3.18 -11.45 2.78
C VAL A 43 3.58 -12.81 3.32
N ASN A 44 4.87 -13.08 3.33
CA ASN A 44 5.52 -14.16 4.06
C ASN A 44 6.80 -13.60 4.71
N PRO A 45 6.72 -13.20 5.99
CA PRO A 45 7.86 -12.61 6.70
C PRO A 45 9.04 -13.58 6.89
N THR A 46 8.80 -14.90 6.96
CA THR A 46 9.87 -15.89 7.21
C THR A 46 10.83 -16.00 6.03
N CYS A 47 10.35 -15.70 4.82
CA CYS A 47 11.15 -15.73 3.59
C CYS A 47 11.45 -14.33 3.05
N ASN A 48 11.32 -13.28 3.88
CA ASN A 48 11.49 -11.88 3.47
C ASN A 48 10.68 -11.54 2.20
N MET A 49 9.42 -11.98 2.14
CA MET A 49 8.53 -11.74 1.02
C MET A 49 7.40 -10.82 1.45
N ASP A 50 7.34 -9.64 0.85
CA ASP A 50 6.20 -8.73 0.99
C ASP A 50 5.99 -8.10 -0.38
N LYS A 51 4.91 -8.52 -1.04
CA LYS A 51 4.57 -8.10 -2.40
C LYS A 51 3.21 -7.45 -2.41
N PHE A 52 3.07 -6.43 -3.24
CA PHE A 52 1.79 -5.80 -3.52
C PHE A 52 1.35 -6.05 -4.97
N TYR A 53 0.05 -5.95 -5.21
CA TYR A 53 -0.54 -5.88 -6.54
C TYR A 53 -1.76 -4.95 -6.48
N ILE A 54 -1.74 -3.88 -7.27
CA ILE A 54 -2.83 -2.91 -7.40
C ILE A 54 -3.54 -3.18 -8.72
N LEU A 55 -4.86 -3.15 -8.70
CA LEU A 55 -5.75 -3.26 -9.85
C LEU A 55 -6.70 -2.07 -9.83
N GLN A 56 -6.77 -1.30 -10.92
CA GLN A 56 -7.74 -0.20 -11.06
C GLN A 56 -8.32 -0.20 -12.47
N VAL A 57 -9.65 -0.12 -12.59
CA VAL A 57 -10.27 0.32 -13.84
C VAL A 57 -10.47 1.83 -13.75
N LEU A 58 -9.96 2.55 -14.74
CA LEU A 58 -9.99 3.99 -14.79
C LEU A 58 -10.92 4.44 -15.91
N ARG A 59 -11.74 5.46 -15.66
CA ARG A 59 -12.52 6.18 -16.66
C ARG A 59 -11.85 7.53 -16.91
N THR A 60 -11.71 7.89 -18.18
CA THR A 60 -11.21 9.20 -18.62
C THR A 60 -12.19 9.84 -19.61
N ASN A 61 -11.85 11.04 -20.10
CA ASN A 61 -12.53 11.64 -21.24
C ASN A 61 -12.19 10.97 -22.59
N GLN A 62 -11.23 10.03 -22.64
CA GLN A 62 -10.80 9.30 -23.84
C GLN A 62 -11.24 7.83 -23.87
N GLY A 63 -11.81 7.31 -22.77
CA GLY A 63 -12.30 5.94 -22.69
C GLY A 63 -12.05 5.33 -21.31
N TYR A 64 -11.91 4.01 -21.30
CA TYR A 64 -11.61 3.23 -20.09
C TYR A 64 -10.22 2.60 -20.20
N TYR A 65 -9.55 2.48 -19.07
CA TYR A 65 -8.25 1.82 -18.97
C TYR A 65 -8.27 0.78 -17.87
N PHE A 66 -7.47 -0.25 -18.01
CA PHE A 66 -7.15 -1.15 -16.92
C PHE A 66 -5.70 -0.94 -16.52
N PHE A 67 -5.50 -0.49 -15.27
CA PHE A 67 -4.20 -0.25 -14.70
C PHE A 67 -3.83 -1.33 -13.69
N THR A 68 -2.59 -1.79 -13.78
CA THR A 68 -2.00 -2.69 -12.79
C THR A 68 -0.64 -2.17 -12.36
N ARG A 69 -0.33 -2.30 -11.06
CA ARG A 69 1.01 -2.00 -10.52
C ARG A 69 1.40 -3.07 -9.50
N TRP A 70 2.62 -3.57 -9.57
CA TRP A 70 3.06 -4.66 -8.70
C TRP A 70 4.54 -4.53 -8.36
N GLY A 71 4.91 -5.11 -7.22
CA GLY A 71 6.29 -5.05 -6.78
C GLY A 71 6.46 -5.56 -5.37
N ARG A 72 7.62 -5.26 -4.79
CA ARG A 72 7.83 -5.42 -3.35
C ARG A 72 7.17 -4.25 -2.64
N THR A 73 6.53 -4.49 -1.51
CA THR A 73 5.92 -3.41 -0.74
C THR A 73 6.97 -2.37 -0.35
N GLY A 74 6.59 -1.10 -0.46
CA GLY A 74 7.46 0.06 -0.30
C GLY A 74 8.19 0.50 -1.58
N THR A 75 8.18 -0.29 -2.66
CA THR A 75 8.81 0.12 -3.93
C THR A 75 7.80 0.70 -4.92
N ILE A 76 8.29 1.47 -5.90
CA ILE A 76 7.47 1.96 -7.03
C ILE A 76 6.86 0.77 -7.79
N GLY A 77 7.65 -0.30 -7.97
CA GLY A 77 7.26 -1.50 -8.69
C GLY A 77 7.26 -1.33 -10.20
N GLU A 78 6.72 -2.32 -10.88
CA GLU A 78 6.40 -2.32 -12.30
C GLU A 78 4.91 -2.03 -12.48
N HIS A 79 4.54 -1.53 -13.65
CA HIS A 79 3.15 -1.21 -13.97
C HIS A 79 2.81 -1.51 -15.42
N LEU A 80 1.52 -1.64 -15.70
CA LEU A 80 0.95 -1.78 -17.03
C LEU A 80 -0.37 -1.00 -17.09
N LEU A 81 -0.57 -0.26 -18.18
CA LEU A 81 -1.79 0.47 -18.48
C LEU A 81 -2.34 0.00 -19.83
N ASP A 82 -3.41 -0.77 -19.78
CA ASP A 82 -4.08 -1.30 -20.97
C ASP A 82 -5.25 -0.39 -21.38
N GLY A 83 -5.36 -0.03 -22.66
CA GLY A 83 -6.39 0.83 -23.23
C GLY A 83 -5.85 1.91 -24.18
N PRO A 84 -6.66 2.91 -24.56
CA PRO A 84 -8.05 3.10 -24.15
C PRO A 84 -8.99 2.05 -24.74
N PHE A 85 -10.00 1.68 -23.98
CA PHE A 85 -11.14 0.88 -24.41
C PHE A 85 -12.37 1.76 -24.56
N PRO A 86 -13.22 1.52 -25.58
CA PRO A 86 -14.41 2.34 -25.83
C PRO A 86 -15.50 2.13 -24.77
N THR A 87 -15.50 0.98 -24.08
CA THR A 87 -16.49 0.63 -23.05
C THR A 87 -15.81 0.02 -21.83
N ILE A 88 -16.46 0.11 -20.67
CA ILE A 88 -15.96 -0.48 -19.43
C ILE A 88 -15.84 -2.00 -19.50
N ALA A 89 -16.67 -2.67 -20.31
CA ALA A 89 -16.78 -4.13 -20.33
C ALA A 89 -15.43 -4.84 -20.59
N GLN A 90 -14.59 -4.30 -21.48
CA GLN A 90 -13.28 -4.87 -21.76
C GLN A 90 -12.31 -4.68 -20.58
N ALA A 91 -12.25 -3.46 -20.01
CA ALA A 91 -11.39 -3.16 -18.88
C ALA A 91 -11.83 -3.93 -17.61
N GLU A 92 -13.14 -4.07 -17.39
CA GLU A 92 -13.73 -4.88 -16.33
C GLU A 92 -13.36 -6.35 -16.50
N ALA A 93 -13.50 -6.93 -17.69
CA ALA A 93 -13.11 -8.31 -17.92
C ALA A 93 -11.63 -8.56 -17.60
N LEU A 94 -10.73 -7.64 -17.99
CA LEU A 94 -9.31 -7.72 -17.64
C LEU A 94 -9.09 -7.66 -16.12
N PHE A 95 -9.80 -6.76 -15.42
CA PHE A 95 -9.76 -6.63 -13.98
C PHE A 95 -10.20 -7.92 -13.28
N VAL A 96 -11.38 -8.45 -13.63
CA VAL A 96 -11.95 -9.63 -12.95
C VAL A 96 -11.05 -10.85 -13.18
N ASN A 97 -10.55 -11.03 -14.41
CA ASN A 97 -9.62 -12.10 -14.75
C ASN A 97 -8.30 -11.98 -13.98
N LYS A 98 -7.72 -10.76 -13.88
CA LYS A 98 -6.47 -10.55 -13.14
C LYS A 98 -6.67 -10.78 -11.65
N PHE A 99 -7.76 -10.29 -11.07
CA PHE A 99 -8.12 -10.50 -9.68
C PHE A 99 -8.18 -12.00 -9.38
N GLN A 100 -8.97 -12.76 -10.15
CA GLN A 100 -9.11 -14.20 -9.97
C GLN A 100 -7.79 -14.96 -10.15
N LEU A 101 -6.96 -14.57 -11.12
CA LEU A 101 -5.64 -15.17 -11.31
C LEU A 101 -4.74 -15.03 -10.07
N LYS A 102 -4.77 -13.86 -9.42
CA LYS A 102 -3.90 -13.55 -8.27
C LYS A 102 -4.43 -14.07 -6.93
N THR A 103 -5.75 -14.10 -6.76
CA THR A 103 -6.40 -14.48 -5.49
C THR A 103 -6.97 -15.89 -5.48
N GLY A 104 -7.27 -16.45 -6.65
CA GLY A 104 -8.02 -17.70 -6.79
C GLY A 104 -9.54 -17.56 -6.64
N GLN A 105 -10.06 -16.34 -6.47
CA GLN A 105 -11.48 -16.07 -6.23
C GLN A 105 -12.06 -15.07 -7.22
N THR A 106 -13.35 -15.21 -7.51
CA THR A 106 -14.04 -14.28 -8.41
C THR A 106 -14.28 -12.93 -7.72
N TRP A 107 -14.32 -11.84 -8.50
CA TRP A 107 -14.59 -10.50 -7.95
C TRP A 107 -15.95 -10.39 -7.26
N ALA A 108 -16.95 -11.13 -7.73
CA ALA A 108 -18.28 -11.18 -7.12
C ALA A 108 -18.25 -11.69 -5.67
N GLN A 109 -17.25 -12.51 -5.30
CA GLN A 109 -17.13 -13.09 -3.96
C GLN A 109 -16.31 -12.23 -2.99
N ARG A 110 -15.82 -11.05 -3.40
CA ARG A 110 -14.94 -10.19 -2.60
C ARG A 110 -15.51 -9.79 -1.22
N GLY A 111 -16.83 -9.74 -1.07
CA GLY A 111 -17.49 -9.46 0.22
C GLY A 111 -17.32 -10.57 1.26
N PHE A 112 -17.04 -11.80 0.80
CA PHE A 112 -16.81 -13.00 1.62
C PHE A 112 -15.41 -13.59 1.34
N PHE A 113 -14.46 -12.73 0.97
CA PHE A 113 -13.12 -13.15 0.56
C PHE A 113 -12.42 -13.97 1.65
N VAL A 114 -11.83 -15.11 1.27
CA VAL A 114 -11.05 -15.95 2.18
C VAL A 114 -9.62 -16.10 1.66
N LYS A 115 -8.62 -15.67 2.43
CA LYS A 115 -7.22 -15.82 2.02
C LYS A 115 -6.86 -17.29 1.76
N MET A 116 -6.36 -17.58 0.55
CA MET A 116 -5.80 -18.86 0.16
C MET A 116 -4.28 -18.89 0.31
N ASP A 117 -3.70 -20.00 0.76
CA ASP A 117 -2.25 -20.15 0.87
C ASP A 117 -1.55 -20.00 -0.48
N GLY A 118 -0.36 -19.39 -0.48
CA GLY A 118 0.41 -19.09 -1.69
C GLY A 118 -0.22 -18.07 -2.66
N ARG A 119 -1.44 -17.57 -2.40
CA ARG A 119 -2.12 -16.53 -3.21
C ARG A 119 -2.02 -15.16 -2.57
N TYR A 120 -2.40 -14.13 -3.32
CA TYR A 120 -2.58 -12.79 -2.78
C TYR A 120 -3.87 -12.70 -1.93
N ASP A 121 -3.82 -11.92 -0.86
CA ASP A 121 -4.98 -11.49 -0.09
C ASP A 121 -5.53 -10.17 -0.61
N LEU A 122 -6.80 -9.89 -0.33
CA LEU A 122 -7.46 -8.63 -0.60
C LEU A 122 -7.36 -7.72 0.63
N LEU A 123 -6.65 -6.59 0.49
CA LEU A 123 -6.56 -5.59 1.55
C LEU A 123 -7.76 -4.65 1.54
N ARG A 124 -8.23 -4.32 2.73
CA ARG A 124 -9.14 -3.19 2.98
C ARG A 124 -8.32 -1.90 3.08
N VAL A 125 -8.53 -0.95 2.18
CA VAL A 125 -7.78 0.30 2.16
C VAL A 125 -8.72 1.47 2.32
N ASP A 126 -8.55 2.26 3.39
CA ASP A 126 -9.19 3.57 3.48
C ASP A 126 -8.39 4.59 2.67
N ARG A 127 -8.87 4.91 1.47
CA ARG A 127 -8.20 5.87 0.60
C ARG A 127 -8.32 7.31 1.12
N ASN A 128 -9.33 7.64 1.92
CA ASN A 128 -9.54 8.99 2.43
C ASN A 128 -8.75 9.29 3.72
N ALA A 129 -8.04 8.31 4.27
CA ALA A 129 -7.32 8.50 5.51
C ALA A 129 -6.21 9.58 5.43
N ASP A 130 -6.07 10.34 6.51
CA ASP A 130 -5.02 11.34 6.67
C ASP A 130 -3.65 10.65 6.80
N ARG A 131 -2.76 10.97 5.85
CA ARG A 131 -1.41 10.42 5.70
C ARG A 131 -0.31 11.46 5.99
N SER A 132 -0.65 12.53 6.71
CA SER A 132 0.29 13.59 7.09
C SER A 132 1.11 13.26 8.35
N ALA A 133 1.01 12.04 8.85
CA ALA A 133 1.71 11.63 10.06
C ALA A 133 3.23 11.62 9.89
N THR A 134 3.92 11.92 10.97
CA THR A 134 5.38 11.78 11.04
C THR A 134 5.76 10.46 11.71
N TRP A 135 6.90 9.92 11.30
CA TRP A 135 7.44 8.66 11.82
C TRP A 135 8.86 8.87 12.34
N GLU A 136 9.15 8.28 13.50
CA GLU A 136 10.45 8.39 14.15
C GLU A 136 10.90 7.03 14.69
N TYR A 137 12.22 6.81 14.76
CA TYR A 137 12.83 5.66 15.43
C TYR A 137 13.66 6.08 16.63
N TYR A 138 13.71 5.22 17.64
CA TYR A 138 14.46 5.47 18.87
C TYR A 138 15.91 5.00 18.77
N VAL A 139 16.83 5.85 19.22
CA VAL A 139 18.27 5.59 19.32
C VAL A 139 18.71 5.69 20.77
N ASN A 140 19.44 4.70 21.25
CA ASN A 140 19.97 4.63 22.63
C ASN A 140 21.37 4.00 22.70
N ASP A 141 22.03 3.84 21.55
CA ASP A 141 23.26 3.06 21.37
C ASP A 141 24.38 3.89 20.75
N PHE A 142 24.23 5.23 20.75
CA PHE A 142 25.22 6.19 20.25
C PHE A 142 25.69 5.95 18.81
N ILE A 143 24.85 5.31 18.00
CA ILE A 143 25.21 4.97 16.62
C ILE A 143 25.54 6.24 15.82
N HIS A 144 26.69 6.25 15.14
CA HIS A 144 27.18 7.42 14.39
C HIS A 144 27.25 8.71 15.22
N GLY A 145 27.50 8.61 16.54
CA GLY A 145 27.57 9.76 17.43
C GLY A 145 26.22 10.40 17.78
N LYS A 146 25.11 9.74 17.42
CA LYS A 146 23.76 10.23 17.77
C LYS A 146 23.54 10.16 19.28
N ALA A 147 23.00 11.23 19.86
CA ALA A 147 22.54 11.20 21.24
C ALA A 147 21.35 10.23 21.41
N THR A 148 21.03 9.88 22.65
CA THR A 148 19.83 9.11 22.93
C THR A 148 18.59 9.94 22.64
N GLY A 149 17.67 9.43 21.81
CA GLY A 149 16.46 10.16 21.43
C GLY A 149 15.72 9.60 20.22
N TRP A 150 14.65 10.29 19.86
CA TRP A 150 13.85 10.01 18.67
C TRP A 150 14.41 10.73 17.45
N TYR A 151 14.51 10.02 16.34
CA TYR A 151 15.02 10.54 15.07
C TYR A 151 14.00 10.33 13.96
N PRO A 152 13.78 11.33 13.09
CA PRO A 152 12.80 11.23 12.02
C PRO A 152 13.21 10.21 10.97
N TYR A 153 12.21 9.59 10.37
CA TYR A 153 12.36 8.80 9.15
C TYR A 153 12.73 9.73 7.97
N THR A 154 13.24 9.14 6.89
CA THR A 154 13.31 9.86 5.61
C THR A 154 11.90 10.11 5.07
N VAL A 155 11.78 10.95 4.05
CA VAL A 155 10.48 11.21 3.39
C VAL A 155 9.91 9.91 2.81
N GLU A 156 10.75 9.10 2.17
CA GLU A 156 10.37 7.82 1.58
C GLU A 156 9.95 6.83 2.67
N GLY A 157 10.78 6.68 3.72
CA GLY A 157 10.45 5.77 4.82
C GLY A 157 9.16 6.17 5.55
N THR A 158 8.90 7.47 5.69
CA THR A 158 7.65 8.00 6.24
C THR A 158 6.47 7.60 5.36
N ALA A 159 6.56 7.83 4.05
CA ALA A 159 5.49 7.48 3.11
C ALA A 159 5.19 5.97 3.09
N GLU A 160 6.24 5.13 3.05
CA GLU A 160 6.11 3.67 3.05
C GLU A 160 5.46 3.17 4.34
N THR A 161 5.96 3.62 5.51
CA THR A 161 5.47 3.15 6.81
C THR A 161 4.05 3.67 7.10
N GLU A 162 3.74 4.89 6.64
CA GLU A 162 2.40 5.44 6.77
C GLU A 162 1.38 4.66 5.92
N GLU A 163 1.72 4.25 4.71
CA GLU A 163 0.84 3.40 3.88
C GLU A 163 0.56 2.05 4.57
N LEU A 164 1.59 1.45 5.19
CA LEU A 164 1.41 0.24 5.99
C LEU A 164 0.47 0.46 7.17
N TRP A 165 0.62 1.57 7.90
CA TRP A 165 -0.25 1.90 9.03
C TRP A 165 -1.71 2.09 8.63
N GLN A 166 -1.95 2.79 7.51
CA GLN A 166 -3.31 3.01 7.02
C GLN A 166 -4.03 1.73 6.62
N THR A 167 -3.29 0.73 6.16
CA THR A 167 -3.87 -0.58 5.87
C THR A 167 -3.95 -1.47 7.11
N HIS A 168 -3.05 -1.34 8.08
CA HIS A 168 -2.98 -2.22 9.25
C HIS A 168 -4.28 -2.31 10.05
N GLN A 169 -4.94 -1.18 10.32
CA GLN A 169 -6.13 -1.16 11.17
C GLN A 169 -7.25 -2.07 10.66
N ALA A 170 -7.46 -2.11 9.35
CA ALA A 170 -8.46 -2.95 8.70
C ALA A 170 -7.95 -4.33 8.28
N ASN A 171 -6.64 -4.59 8.44
CA ASN A 171 -5.96 -5.81 7.99
C ASN A 171 -4.98 -6.34 9.05
N ARG A 172 -5.43 -6.48 10.31
CA ARG A 172 -4.58 -6.79 11.48
C ARG A 172 -3.78 -8.09 11.37
N ALA A 173 -4.17 -9.02 10.51
CA ALA A 173 -3.41 -10.23 10.21
C ALA A 173 -2.04 -9.94 9.57
N TYR A 174 -1.86 -8.74 9.01
CA TYR A 174 -0.63 -8.26 8.37
C TYR A 174 0.13 -7.25 9.24
N ASN A 175 0.17 -7.50 10.55
CA ASN A 175 0.86 -6.64 11.50
C ASN A 175 2.39 -6.60 11.34
N GLN A 176 2.97 -7.58 10.64
CA GLN A 176 4.38 -7.62 10.27
C GLN A 176 4.57 -7.43 8.76
N ARG A 177 5.26 -6.35 8.38
CA ARG A 177 5.47 -5.90 7.00
C ARG A 177 6.93 -5.57 6.75
N ILE A 178 7.32 -5.42 5.49
CA ILE A 178 8.69 -5.09 5.11
C ILE A 178 8.75 -3.73 4.42
N VAL A 179 9.68 -2.89 4.87
CA VAL A 179 10.02 -1.57 4.32
C VAL A 179 11.48 -1.59 3.86
N HIS A 180 11.80 -0.87 2.78
CA HIS A 180 13.17 -0.76 2.27
C HIS A 180 13.71 0.66 2.49
N SER A 181 15.03 0.78 2.72
CA SER A 181 15.70 2.08 2.82
C SER A 181 17.11 1.95 2.27
N GLY A 182 17.29 2.38 1.01
CA GLY A 182 18.52 2.13 0.25
C GLY A 182 18.80 0.64 0.12
N VAL A 183 19.95 0.20 0.63
CA VAL A 183 20.38 -1.22 0.62
C VAL A 183 19.83 -2.03 1.80
N TYR A 184 19.13 -1.39 2.74
CA TYR A 184 18.61 -2.04 3.94
C TYR A 184 17.15 -2.41 3.78
N SER A 185 16.74 -3.48 4.45
CA SER A 185 15.33 -3.81 4.66
C SER A 185 15.04 -3.94 6.15
N TYR A 186 13.82 -3.56 6.52
CA TYR A 186 13.34 -3.57 7.88
C TYR A 186 12.03 -4.33 7.97
N ARG A 187 11.93 -5.25 8.93
CA ARG A 187 10.66 -5.83 9.36
C ARG A 187 10.00 -4.87 10.33
N ILE A 188 8.87 -4.31 9.93
CA ILE A 188 8.04 -3.41 10.73
C ILE A 188 6.97 -4.23 11.41
N ASN A 189 6.89 -4.14 12.74
CA ASN A 189 5.77 -4.67 13.52
C ASN A 189 4.93 -3.49 14.01
N LEU A 190 3.72 -3.35 13.45
CA LEU A 190 2.82 -2.22 13.68
C LEU A 190 2.02 -2.35 14.97
N ASP A 191 1.94 -3.56 15.56
CA ASP A 191 1.33 -3.75 16.88
C ASP A 191 2.35 -3.47 18.00
N ALA A 192 3.58 -3.97 17.83
CA ALA A 192 4.66 -3.74 18.79
C ALA A 192 5.32 -2.37 18.62
N MET A 193 5.03 -1.67 17.52
CA MET A 193 5.69 -0.42 17.13
C MET A 193 7.21 -0.55 17.17
N THR A 194 7.72 -1.52 16.39
CA THR A 194 9.16 -1.75 16.23
C THR A 194 9.56 -1.87 14.77
N GLN A 195 10.82 -1.54 14.48
CA GLN A 195 11.51 -1.91 13.25
C GLN A 195 12.68 -2.83 13.59
N THR A 196 12.88 -3.88 12.81
CA THR A 196 14.02 -4.80 12.94
C THR A 196 14.77 -4.86 11.61
N ASN A 197 16.04 -4.46 11.60
CA ASN A 197 16.89 -4.59 10.43
C ASN A 197 17.03 -6.07 10.05
N SER A 198 16.69 -6.42 8.81
CA SER A 198 16.63 -7.82 8.38
C SER A 198 17.98 -8.51 8.31
N SER A 199 19.07 -7.76 8.12
CA SER A 199 20.43 -8.31 7.99
C SER A 199 21.14 -8.47 9.34
N THR A 200 20.93 -7.51 10.25
CA THR A 200 21.64 -7.47 11.55
C THR A 200 20.79 -7.92 12.73
N ASN A 201 19.48 -8.12 12.53
CA ASN A 201 18.48 -8.33 13.58
C ASN A 201 18.39 -7.22 14.63
N LYS A 202 19.04 -6.09 14.38
CA LYS A 202 18.96 -4.93 15.28
C LYS A 202 17.55 -4.37 15.28
N GLN A 203 16.94 -4.34 16.46
CA GLN A 203 15.59 -3.82 16.66
C GLN A 203 15.63 -2.41 17.27
N ARG A 204 14.69 -1.56 16.86
CA ARG A 204 14.44 -0.23 17.43
C ARG A 204 12.94 -0.02 17.60
N TYR A 205 12.56 0.72 18.64
CA TYR A 205 11.20 1.25 18.75
C TYR A 205 10.95 2.32 17.69
N ILE A 206 9.70 2.39 17.24
CA ILE A 206 9.24 3.38 16.28
C ILE A 206 7.99 4.06 16.85
N ARG A 207 7.70 5.27 16.43
CA ARG A 207 6.46 5.96 16.80
C ARG A 207 5.89 6.71 15.61
N ARG A 208 4.57 6.87 15.63
CA ARG A 208 3.80 7.66 14.67
C ARG A 208 3.16 8.82 15.40
N THR A 209 3.26 10.02 14.86
CA THR A 209 2.57 11.21 15.38
C THR A 209 1.64 11.77 14.32
N LEU A 210 0.35 11.89 14.64
CA LEU A 210 -0.64 12.57 13.80
C LEU A 210 -1.51 13.49 14.65
N ASN A 211 -1.58 14.78 14.32
CA ASN A 211 -2.40 15.75 15.03
C ASN A 211 -2.18 15.74 16.56
N GLY A 212 -0.92 15.56 16.99
CA GLY A 212 -0.53 15.46 18.40
C GLY A 212 -0.77 14.09 19.05
N HIS A 213 -1.47 13.17 18.39
CA HIS A 213 -1.64 11.80 18.88
C HIS A 213 -0.42 10.96 18.54
N VAL A 214 0.21 10.39 19.57
CA VAL A 214 1.38 9.52 19.45
C VAL A 214 0.96 8.07 19.58
N ALA A 215 1.19 7.27 18.54
CA ALA A 215 1.19 5.82 18.63
C ALA A 215 2.62 5.33 18.83
N VAL A 216 2.86 4.56 19.88
CA VAL A 216 4.17 4.02 20.26
C VAL A 216 3.99 2.67 20.95
N ALA A 217 5.08 1.94 21.17
CA ALA A 217 5.03 0.64 21.82
C ALA A 217 4.36 0.73 23.21
N PRO A 218 3.59 -0.30 23.60
CA PRO A 218 2.99 -0.36 24.93
C PRO A 218 4.03 -0.13 26.04
N GLY A 219 3.77 0.81 26.95
CA GLY A 219 4.67 1.15 28.05
C GLY A 219 5.71 2.24 27.75
N LEU A 220 5.70 2.83 26.54
CA LEU A 220 6.54 3.97 26.16
C LEU A 220 5.73 5.23 25.80
N ALA A 221 4.41 5.20 26.03
CA ALA A 221 3.46 6.29 25.78
C ALA A 221 3.52 7.37 26.86
#